data_AF-A0A2P2LFL6-F1
#
_entry.id   AF-A0A2P2LFL6-F1
#
_cell.length_a   1.000
_cell.length_b   1.000
_cell.length_c   1.000
_cell.angle_alpha   90.00
_cell.angle_beta   90.00
_cell.angle_gamma   90.00
#
_symmetry.space_group_name_H-M   'P 1'
#
loop_
_entity.id
_entity.type
_entity.pdbx_description
1 polymer ?
#
loop_
_entity_poly.entity_id
_entity_poly.type
_entity_poly.pdbx_seq_one_letter_code
_entity_poly.pdbx_strand_id
1 'polypeptide(L)'
;MDEMMRGQRGWRELAVLGDKINKFTGMIEGLIWSPRSGDNGEQTDEWAFEEGPHSDFPGPTSGSTACVAIMRSNQLVVANAGDSRCVISRKGQAYNLSRDHKPDLEAEKERILKAGGFIHAGRVNGSLNLARAIGDMEFKQNKFLTVEKQVVTANPDINTVELCDDDDFLVLACDGIWDCMSSQQLVDFIHEQLNTENKLSGVCERVLDRCLAPSTAGGEGCDNMTMILVQFKKPIKVDESADEQSSQSEPADIEYKPEESPLK
;
A
#
# COMPACT_ATOMS: atom_id res chain seq x y z
N MET A 1 11.52 -14.07 -0.63
CA MET A 1 10.71 -14.21 0.59
C MET A 1 10.33 -15.67 0.83
N ASP A 2 9.74 -16.38 -0.14
CA ASP A 2 9.36 -17.80 0.01
C ASP A 2 10.50 -18.76 0.38
N GLU A 3 11.68 -18.60 -0.21
CA GLU A 3 12.83 -19.45 0.12
C GLU A 3 13.24 -19.33 1.60
N MET A 4 13.10 -18.14 2.18
CA MET A 4 13.42 -17.87 3.58
C MET A 4 12.41 -18.51 4.55
N MET A 5 11.23 -18.91 4.06
CA MET A 5 10.15 -19.51 4.85
C MET A 5 10.21 -21.04 4.92
N ARG A 6 11.22 -21.66 4.30
CA ARG A 6 11.42 -23.12 4.30
C ARG A 6 12.51 -23.56 5.28
N GLY A 7 12.54 -24.86 5.52
CA GLY A 7 13.59 -25.51 6.31
C GLY A 7 13.64 -25.03 7.76
N GLN A 8 14.76 -25.34 8.42
CA GLN A 8 14.94 -25.16 9.85
C GLN A 8 14.74 -23.70 10.29
N ARG A 9 15.22 -22.75 9.47
CA ARG A 9 15.08 -21.31 9.74
C ARG A 9 13.63 -20.85 9.66
N GLY A 10 12.95 -21.15 8.54
CA GLY A 10 11.56 -20.75 8.34
C GLY A 10 10.64 -21.30 9.42
N TRP A 11 10.84 -22.55 9.83
CA TRP A 11 10.08 -23.17 10.93
C TRP A 11 10.29 -22.44 12.26
N ARG A 12 11.55 -22.11 12.60
CA ARG A 12 11.87 -21.40 13.85
C ARG A 12 11.27 -20.00 13.90
N GLU A 13 11.35 -19.23 12.82
CA GLU A 13 10.78 -17.88 12.76
C GLU A 13 9.26 -17.90 12.94
N LEU A 14 8.57 -18.86 12.29
CA LEU A 14 7.13 -19.07 12.47
C LEU A 14 6.76 -19.50 13.89
N ALA A 15 7.52 -20.41 14.51
CA ALA A 15 7.28 -20.85 15.88
C ALA A 15 7.38 -19.68 16.89
N VAL A 16 8.40 -18.83 16.74
CA VAL A 16 8.57 -17.63 17.58
C VAL A 16 7.40 -16.65 17.41
N LEU A 17 6.92 -16.47 16.18
CA LEU A 17 5.73 -15.65 15.91
C LEU A 17 4.49 -16.24 16.56
N GLY A 18 4.26 -17.56 16.45
CA GLY A 18 3.14 -18.24 17.10
C GLY A 18 3.14 -18.07 18.62
N ASP A 19 4.29 -18.23 19.27
CA ASP A 19 4.43 -18.03 20.71
C ASP A 19 4.17 -16.57 21.14
N LYS A 20 4.57 -15.60 20.31
CA LYS A 20 4.28 -14.18 20.56
C LYS A 20 2.81 -13.86 20.36
N ILE A 21 2.16 -14.41 19.34
CA ILE A 21 0.73 -14.23 19.09
C ILE A 21 -0.07 -14.83 20.24
N ASN A 22 0.27 -16.03 20.71
CA ASN A 22 -0.38 -16.66 21.87
C ASN A 22 -0.22 -15.86 23.17
N LYS A 23 0.91 -15.15 23.33
CA LYS A 23 1.10 -14.22 24.45
C LYS A 23 0.31 -12.92 24.25
N PHE A 24 0.24 -12.40 23.03
CA PHE A 24 -0.49 -11.17 22.68
C PHE A 24 -2.00 -11.35 22.81
N THR A 25 -2.55 -12.49 22.38
CA THR A 25 -3.98 -12.83 22.56
C THR A 25 -4.34 -12.99 24.04
N GLY A 26 -3.38 -13.27 24.92
CA GLY A 26 -3.54 -13.26 26.38
C GLY A 26 -3.41 -11.88 27.04
N MET A 27 -3.01 -10.83 26.31
CA MET A 27 -2.70 -9.49 26.85
C MET A 27 -3.56 -8.38 26.24
N ILE A 28 -4.81 -8.67 25.83
CA ILE A 28 -5.78 -7.61 25.49
C ILE A 28 -6.44 -7.09 26.78
N GLU A 29 -5.63 -6.50 27.65
CA GLU A 29 -6.00 -5.39 28.53
C GLU A 29 -4.74 -4.50 28.70
N GLY A 30 -4.78 -3.30 28.13
CA GLY A 30 -3.98 -2.17 28.60
C GLY A 30 -2.56 -2.00 28.03
N LEU A 31 -2.43 -0.93 27.24
CA LEU A 31 -1.23 -0.12 26.98
C LEU A 31 -0.07 -0.73 26.17
N ILE A 32 0.11 -0.09 25.01
CA ILE A 32 1.28 -0.11 24.13
C ILE A 32 2.56 0.14 24.96
N TRP A 33 3.48 -0.82 24.96
CA TRP A 33 4.88 -0.57 25.32
C TRP A 33 5.81 -1.28 24.34
N SER A 34 6.66 -0.50 23.68
CA SER A 34 7.77 -0.96 22.87
C SER A 34 9.06 -0.44 23.51
N PRO A 35 10.07 -1.26 23.79
CA PRO A 35 11.42 -0.74 24.03
C PRO A 35 12.32 -1.11 22.86
N ARG A 36 12.73 -0.10 22.08
CA ARG A 36 14.09 -0.04 21.57
C ARG A 36 14.93 0.63 22.66
N SER A 37 15.92 -0.10 23.19
CA SER A 37 17.14 0.47 23.76
C SER A 37 18.28 -0.49 23.42
N GLY A 38 19.28 0.01 22.72
CA GLY A 38 20.56 -0.68 22.55
C GLY A 38 21.42 -0.56 23.82
N ASP A 39 22.34 -1.49 24.00
CA ASP A 39 23.79 -1.19 23.99
C ASP A 39 24.62 -2.49 23.97
N ASN A 40 25.71 -2.43 23.21
CA ASN A 40 26.97 -3.19 23.23
C ASN A 40 27.01 -4.66 23.71
N GLY A 41 27.24 -5.53 22.73
CA GLY A 41 27.92 -6.81 22.89
C GLY A 41 28.12 -7.43 21.51
N GLU A 42 29.38 -7.59 21.10
CA GLU A 42 29.76 -8.46 19.98
C GLU A 42 29.28 -9.89 20.27
N GLN A 43 28.02 -10.18 19.96
CA GLN A 43 27.60 -11.52 19.60
C GLN A 43 27.48 -11.49 18.09
N THR A 44 28.52 -11.98 17.43
CA THR A 44 28.34 -12.59 16.11
C THR A 44 27.18 -13.55 16.23
N ASP A 45 26.09 -13.27 15.52
CA ASP A 45 24.98 -14.20 15.38
C ASP A 45 25.54 -15.50 14.75
N GLU A 46 25.94 -16.45 15.58
CA GLU A 46 26.36 -17.79 15.13
C GLU A 46 25.12 -18.57 14.69
N TRP A 47 24.62 -18.23 13.49
CA TRP A 47 23.57 -18.93 12.75
C TRP A 47 24.07 -20.25 12.15
N ALA A 48 24.76 -21.08 12.94
CA ALA A 48 25.70 -22.05 12.39
C ALA A 48 25.10 -23.35 11.78
N PHE A 49 23.81 -23.65 11.92
CA PHE A 49 23.26 -24.90 11.38
C PHE A 49 21.86 -24.76 10.77
N GLU A 50 21.79 -24.95 9.44
CA GLU A 50 20.56 -25.18 8.67
C GLU A 50 20.02 -26.62 8.86
N GLU A 51 20.84 -27.51 9.42
CA GLU A 51 20.47 -28.88 9.76
C GLU A 51 19.80 -28.95 11.13
N GLY A 52 18.62 -29.58 11.19
CA GLY A 52 17.83 -29.74 12.40
C GLY A 52 16.54 -30.53 12.12
N PRO A 53 15.72 -30.84 13.14
CA PRO A 53 14.54 -31.71 13.01
C PRO A 53 13.45 -31.18 12.06
N HIS A 54 13.56 -29.94 11.59
CA HIS A 54 12.64 -29.28 10.67
C HIS A 54 13.35 -28.79 9.40
N SER A 55 14.51 -29.35 9.05
CA SER A 55 15.23 -29.01 7.80
C SER A 55 14.42 -29.32 6.54
N ASP A 56 13.45 -30.24 6.63
CA ASP A 56 12.53 -30.62 5.57
C ASP A 56 11.22 -29.83 5.57
N PHE A 57 11.06 -28.84 6.45
CA PHE A 57 9.85 -28.02 6.53
C PHE A 57 9.53 -27.40 5.16
N PRO A 58 8.39 -27.76 4.53
CA PRO A 58 8.08 -27.36 3.17
C PRO A 58 7.72 -25.87 3.06
N GLY A 59 7.50 -25.22 4.20
CA GLY A 59 7.03 -23.84 4.32
C GLY A 59 5.53 -23.77 4.65
N PRO A 60 4.99 -22.55 4.85
CA PRO A 60 3.60 -22.35 5.23
C PRO A 60 2.62 -22.74 4.11
N THR A 61 1.48 -23.30 4.49
CA THR A 61 0.37 -23.60 3.58
C THR A 61 -0.58 -22.42 3.39
N SER A 62 -0.52 -21.41 4.26
CA SER A 62 -1.22 -20.15 4.07
C SER A 62 -0.46 -19.23 3.12
N GLY A 63 -1.20 -18.36 2.45
CA GLY A 63 -0.67 -17.36 1.55
C GLY A 63 -1.15 -15.95 1.88
N SER A 64 -0.49 -14.98 1.26
CA SER A 64 -0.89 -13.57 1.32
C SER A 64 -0.51 -12.87 0.02
N THR A 65 -1.38 -11.97 -0.42
CA THR A 65 -1.07 -11.02 -1.48
C THR A 65 -0.14 -9.93 -0.95
N ALA A 66 0.54 -9.23 -1.85
CA ALA A 66 1.31 -8.05 -1.50
C ALA A 66 1.18 -7.00 -2.60
N CYS A 67 0.55 -5.88 -2.28
CA CYS A 67 0.53 -4.68 -3.10
C CYS A 67 1.25 -3.58 -2.31
N VAL A 68 2.41 -3.15 -2.82
CA VAL A 68 3.35 -2.30 -2.11
C VAL A 68 3.63 -1.06 -2.93
N ALA A 69 3.60 0.11 -2.30
CA ALA A 69 3.99 1.38 -2.89
C ALA A 69 5.17 1.98 -2.12
N ILE A 70 6.23 2.33 -2.84
CA ILE A 70 7.41 3.02 -2.31
C ILE A 70 7.50 4.37 -3.00
N MET A 71 7.44 5.44 -2.21
CA MET A 71 7.58 6.81 -2.69
C MET A 71 8.94 7.34 -2.29
N ARG A 72 9.72 7.82 -3.27
CA ARG A 72 11.01 8.47 -3.05
C ARG A 72 11.10 9.72 -3.90
N SER A 73 11.13 10.88 -3.24
CA SER A 73 11.09 12.17 -3.93
C SER A 73 9.84 12.25 -4.82
N ASN A 74 10.00 12.42 -6.13
CA ASN A 74 8.90 12.49 -7.09
C ASN A 74 8.55 11.14 -7.74
N GLN A 75 9.27 10.08 -7.38
CA GLN A 75 9.09 8.77 -7.98
C GLN A 75 8.24 7.87 -7.10
N LEU A 76 7.25 7.21 -7.72
CA LEU A 76 6.41 6.20 -7.11
C LEU A 76 6.68 4.85 -7.77
N VAL A 77 7.14 3.88 -6.98
CA VAL A 77 7.35 2.50 -7.38
C VAL A 77 6.26 1.63 -6.77
N VAL A 78 5.51 0.91 -7.59
CA VAL A 78 4.45 -0.01 -7.17
C VAL A 78 4.85 -1.43 -7.55
N ALA A 79 4.83 -2.34 -6.56
CA ALA A 79 5.07 -3.76 -6.76
C ALA A 79 3.83 -4.54 -6.33
N ASN A 80 3.30 -5.43 -7.19
CA ASN A 80 2.12 -6.24 -6.89
C ASN A 80 2.38 -7.73 -7.13
N ALA A 81 2.01 -8.57 -6.16
CA ALA A 81 1.90 -10.02 -6.26
C ALA A 81 0.57 -10.45 -5.63
N GLY A 82 -0.42 -10.75 -6.48
CA GLY A 82 -1.78 -11.05 -6.06
C GLY A 82 -2.83 -10.17 -6.74
N ASP A 83 -4.02 -10.14 -6.18
CA ASP A 83 -5.22 -9.45 -6.69
C ASP A 83 -5.68 -8.28 -5.80
N SER A 84 -4.86 -7.87 -4.84
CA SER A 84 -4.91 -6.49 -4.35
C SER A 84 -4.47 -5.52 -5.45
N ARG A 85 -4.93 -4.27 -5.37
CA ARG A 85 -4.72 -3.27 -6.43
C ARG A 85 -4.30 -1.91 -5.89
N CYS A 86 -3.43 -1.25 -6.64
CA CYS A 86 -2.97 0.12 -6.44
C CYS A 86 -3.46 1.00 -7.59
N VAL A 87 -4.12 2.11 -7.25
CA VAL A 87 -4.72 3.06 -8.20
C VAL A 87 -4.33 4.48 -7.80
N ILE A 88 -3.91 5.28 -8.76
CA ILE A 88 -3.69 6.73 -8.58
C ILE A 88 -4.83 7.51 -9.25
N SER A 89 -5.36 8.51 -8.55
CA SER A 89 -6.22 9.53 -9.15
C SER A 89 -5.35 10.63 -9.72
N ARG A 90 -5.54 10.94 -11.01
CA ARG A 90 -4.90 12.09 -11.67
C ARG A 90 -5.97 12.88 -12.41
N LYS A 91 -6.16 14.15 -12.03
CA LYS A 91 -7.27 15.00 -12.54
C LYS A 91 -8.64 14.32 -12.41
N GLY A 92 -8.88 13.62 -11.30
CA GLY A 92 -10.12 12.88 -11.08
C GLY A 92 -10.33 11.63 -11.93
N GLN A 93 -9.32 11.18 -12.68
CA GLN A 93 -9.37 9.94 -13.46
C GLN A 93 -8.52 8.86 -12.79
N ALA A 94 -9.04 7.63 -12.79
CA ALA A 94 -8.38 6.48 -12.20
C ALA A 94 -7.33 5.88 -13.16
N TYR A 95 -6.10 5.76 -12.67
CA TYR A 95 -5.03 5.05 -13.37
C TYR A 95 -4.55 3.87 -12.53
N ASN A 96 -4.76 2.66 -13.03
CA ASN A 96 -4.28 1.45 -12.37
C ASN A 96 -2.75 1.38 -12.45
N LEU A 97 -2.09 1.42 -11.30
CA LEU A 97 -0.63 1.29 -11.21
C LEU A 97 -0.17 -0.16 -11.06
N SER A 98 -1.09 -1.05 -10.68
CA SER A 98 -0.88 -2.50 -10.66
C SER A 98 -1.95 -3.23 -11.49
N ARG A 99 -1.68 -4.50 -11.78
CA ARG A 99 -2.64 -5.43 -12.38
C ARG A 99 -2.89 -6.59 -11.44
N ASP A 100 -4.15 -6.98 -11.30
CA ASP A 100 -4.56 -8.10 -10.47
C ASP A 100 -4.13 -9.42 -11.13
N HIS A 101 -3.44 -10.27 -10.38
CA HIS A 101 -2.95 -11.55 -10.90
C HIS A 101 -4.01 -12.65 -10.77
N LYS A 102 -5.03 -12.61 -11.64
CA LYS A 102 -6.06 -13.64 -11.71
C LYS A 102 -5.63 -14.82 -12.60
N PRO A 103 -6.08 -16.06 -12.33
CA PRO A 103 -5.61 -17.25 -13.06
C PRO A 103 -5.92 -17.23 -14.56
N ASP A 104 -7.00 -16.57 -14.97
CA ASP A 104 -7.46 -16.47 -16.35
C ASP A 104 -6.66 -15.48 -17.21
N LEU A 105 -5.80 -14.64 -16.60
CA LEU A 105 -4.88 -13.81 -17.33
C LEU A 105 -3.90 -14.64 -18.16
N GLU A 106 -3.75 -14.31 -19.44
CA GLU A 106 -3.02 -15.14 -20.40
C GLU A 106 -1.60 -15.51 -19.94
N ALA A 107 -0.82 -14.55 -19.43
CA ALA A 107 0.53 -14.80 -18.93
C ALA A 107 0.55 -15.71 -17.68
N GLU A 108 -0.42 -15.54 -16.78
CA GLU A 108 -0.54 -16.36 -15.57
C GLU A 108 -0.99 -17.78 -15.92
N LYS A 109 -2.00 -17.91 -16.77
CA LYS A 109 -2.51 -19.17 -17.30
C LYS A 109 -1.41 -19.95 -18.00
N GLU A 110 -0.65 -19.31 -18.88
CA GLU A 110 0.47 -19.94 -19.57
C GLU A 110 1.52 -20.47 -18.57
N ARG A 111 1.88 -19.68 -17.55
CA ARG A 111 2.80 -20.12 -16.50
C ARG A 111 2.24 -21.32 -15.73
N ILE A 112 0.99 -21.25 -15.27
CA ILE A 112 0.32 -22.31 -14.50
C ILE A 112 0.35 -23.63 -15.27
N LEU A 113 -0.04 -23.60 -16.55
CA LEU A 113 -0.08 -24.79 -17.40
C LEU A 113 1.31 -25.36 -17.67
N LYS A 114 2.30 -24.49 -17.98
CA LYS A 114 3.72 -24.91 -18.16
C LYS A 114 4.32 -25.50 -16.89
N ALA A 115 3.85 -25.07 -15.72
CA ALA A 115 4.29 -25.60 -14.44
C ALA A 115 3.64 -26.94 -14.07
N GLY A 116 2.71 -27.44 -14.89
CA GLY A 116 1.96 -28.68 -14.67
C GLY A 116 0.68 -28.51 -13.84
N GLY A 117 0.28 -27.27 -13.54
CA GLY A 117 -1.00 -26.95 -12.92
C GLY A 117 -2.14 -26.89 -13.94
N PHE A 118 -3.35 -26.67 -13.44
CA PHE A 118 -4.55 -26.47 -14.27
C PHE A 118 -5.44 -25.37 -13.68
N ILE A 119 -6.42 -24.91 -14.45
CA ILE A 119 -7.42 -23.95 -13.99
C ILE A 119 -8.80 -24.61 -14.08
N HIS A 120 -9.53 -24.59 -12.97
CA HIS A 120 -10.90 -25.11 -12.90
C HIS A 120 -11.78 -24.08 -12.20
N ALA A 121 -12.89 -23.70 -12.83
CA ALA A 121 -13.82 -22.69 -12.33
C ALA A 121 -13.14 -21.38 -11.86
N GLY A 122 -12.17 -20.88 -12.64
CA GLY A 122 -11.43 -19.66 -12.32
C GLY A 122 -10.37 -19.83 -11.21
N ARG A 123 -10.10 -21.06 -10.76
CA ARG A 123 -9.17 -21.34 -9.66
C ARG A 123 -7.98 -22.21 -10.09
N VAL A 124 -6.80 -21.86 -9.61
CA VAL A 124 -5.55 -22.64 -9.77
C VAL A 124 -5.68 -23.96 -9.04
N ASN A 125 -5.51 -25.05 -9.78
CA ASN A 125 -5.74 -26.43 -9.36
C ASN A 125 -7.11 -26.64 -8.67
N GLY A 126 -8.11 -25.82 -9.01
CA GLY A 126 -9.42 -25.83 -8.36
C GLY A 126 -9.48 -25.24 -6.95
N SER A 127 -8.38 -24.70 -6.42
CA SER A 127 -8.27 -24.21 -5.03
C SER A 127 -8.21 -22.68 -4.97
N LEU A 128 -7.12 -22.07 -5.47
CA LEU A 128 -6.84 -20.64 -5.30
C LEU A 128 -7.46 -19.78 -6.41
N ASN A 129 -8.13 -18.69 -6.06
CA ASN A 129 -8.73 -17.71 -6.99
C ASN A 129 -7.75 -16.63 -7.50
N LEU A 130 -6.47 -16.77 -7.18
CA LEU A 130 -5.38 -15.86 -7.57
C LEU A 130 -4.18 -16.67 -8.08
N ALA A 131 -3.28 -16.00 -8.81
CA ALA A 131 -2.12 -16.63 -9.45
C ALA A 131 -0.79 -16.29 -8.78
N ARG A 132 -0.71 -15.25 -7.95
CA ARG A 132 0.54 -14.82 -7.30
C ARG A 132 0.32 -14.50 -5.84
N ALA A 133 1.15 -15.05 -4.97
CA ALA A 133 1.08 -14.83 -3.53
C ALA A 133 2.44 -15.14 -2.89
N ILE A 134 2.69 -14.58 -1.72
CA ILE A 134 3.74 -15.02 -0.80
C ILE A 134 3.18 -16.18 0.02
N GLY A 135 3.98 -17.22 0.29
CA GLY A 135 3.48 -18.42 0.98
C GLY A 135 2.90 -19.44 0.00
N ASP A 136 1.77 -20.08 0.34
CA ASP A 136 1.12 -21.09 -0.52
C ASP A 136 2.10 -22.15 -1.04
N MET A 137 2.96 -22.65 -0.14
CA MET A 137 4.16 -23.38 -0.56
C MET A 137 3.84 -24.70 -1.25
N GLU A 138 2.65 -25.27 -1.05
CA GLU A 138 2.18 -26.45 -1.77
C GLU A 138 2.15 -26.28 -3.29
N PHE A 139 1.98 -25.04 -3.79
CA PHE A 139 1.99 -24.72 -5.23
C PHE A 139 3.40 -24.42 -5.78
N LYS A 140 4.44 -24.49 -4.94
CA LYS A 140 5.80 -24.02 -5.22
C LYS A 140 6.87 -25.11 -5.04
N GLN A 141 6.48 -26.37 -5.14
CA GLN A 141 7.35 -27.52 -4.87
C GLN A 141 8.01 -28.13 -6.12
N ASN A 142 7.84 -27.54 -7.31
CA ASN A 142 8.45 -28.08 -8.51
C ASN A 142 9.97 -27.79 -8.51
N LYS A 143 10.77 -28.83 -8.22
CA LYS A 143 12.24 -28.76 -8.11
C LYS A 143 12.96 -28.44 -9.42
N PHE A 144 12.29 -28.56 -10.56
CA PHE A 144 12.86 -28.32 -11.88
C PHE A 144 12.55 -26.93 -12.43
N LEU A 145 11.78 -26.12 -11.69
CA LEU A 145 11.38 -24.78 -12.08
C LEU A 145 11.98 -23.75 -11.14
N THR A 146 12.30 -22.58 -11.67
CA THR A 146 12.69 -21.42 -10.86
C THR A 146 11.48 -20.90 -10.08
N VAL A 147 11.72 -20.05 -9.06
CA VAL A 147 10.67 -19.52 -8.19
C VAL A 147 9.61 -18.70 -8.94
N GLU A 148 9.98 -18.07 -10.07
CA GLU A 148 9.08 -17.29 -10.93
C GLU A 148 8.21 -18.16 -11.83
N LYS A 149 8.59 -19.43 -12.03
CA LYS A 149 7.94 -20.38 -12.95
C LYS A 149 7.08 -21.42 -12.25
N GLN A 150 6.92 -21.33 -10.93
CA GLN A 150 6.03 -22.19 -10.16
C GLN A 150 4.55 -21.97 -10.54
N VAL A 151 3.66 -22.87 -10.11
CA VAL A 151 2.20 -22.76 -10.38
C VAL A 151 1.67 -21.44 -9.80
N VAL A 152 2.01 -21.15 -8.54
CA VAL A 152 1.84 -19.83 -7.90
C VAL A 152 3.23 -19.25 -7.66
N THR A 153 3.41 -17.94 -7.84
CA THR A 153 4.70 -17.29 -7.60
C THR A 153 4.56 -16.04 -6.74
N ALA A 154 5.57 -15.73 -5.93
CA ALA A 154 5.67 -14.47 -5.21
C ALA A 154 6.37 -13.36 -6.02
N ASN A 155 6.74 -13.63 -7.28
CA ASN A 155 7.41 -12.65 -8.13
C ASN A 155 6.45 -11.50 -8.47
N PRO A 156 6.73 -10.25 -8.06
CA PRO A 156 5.82 -9.15 -8.30
C PRO A 156 5.98 -8.58 -9.71
N ASP A 157 4.89 -8.03 -10.25
CA ASP A 157 4.99 -7.04 -11.32
C ASP A 157 5.34 -5.69 -10.71
N ILE A 158 6.30 -4.97 -11.33
CA ILE A 158 6.79 -3.67 -10.83
C ILE A 158 6.51 -2.60 -11.87
N ASN A 159 5.87 -1.51 -11.43
CA ASN A 159 5.61 -0.32 -12.23
C ASN A 159 6.23 0.89 -11.53
N THR A 160 6.86 1.79 -12.30
CA THR A 160 7.46 3.03 -11.79
C THR A 160 6.90 4.21 -12.55
N VAL A 161 6.38 5.18 -11.83
CA VAL A 161 5.80 6.41 -12.39
C VAL A 161 6.38 7.64 -11.71
N GLU A 162 6.49 8.73 -12.47
CA GLU A 162 6.78 10.05 -11.93
C GLU A 162 5.47 10.73 -11.53
N LEU A 163 5.43 11.23 -10.30
CA LEU A 163 4.32 12.02 -9.79
C LEU A 163 4.33 13.40 -10.47
N CYS A 164 3.17 14.03 -10.55
CA CYS A 164 3.02 15.40 -11.00
C CYS A 164 1.92 16.12 -10.22
N ASP A 165 1.83 17.45 -10.42
CA ASP A 165 0.87 18.31 -9.70
C ASP A 165 -0.60 17.98 -10.01
N ASP A 166 -0.85 17.16 -11.03
CA ASP A 166 -2.16 16.65 -11.41
C ASP A 166 -2.59 15.42 -10.60
N ASP A 167 -1.69 14.81 -9.83
CA ASP A 167 -1.99 13.66 -8.98
C ASP A 167 -2.70 14.09 -7.69
N ASP A 168 -3.89 13.53 -7.47
CA ASP A 168 -4.74 13.91 -6.35
C ASP A 168 -4.45 13.04 -5.10
N PHE A 169 -4.52 11.72 -5.29
CA PHE A 169 -4.32 10.72 -4.23
C PHE A 169 -4.00 9.34 -4.80
N LEU A 170 -3.48 8.47 -3.94
CA LEU A 170 -3.17 7.06 -4.19
C LEU A 170 -4.03 6.17 -3.28
N VAL A 171 -4.55 5.08 -3.82
CA VAL A 171 -5.32 4.07 -3.10
C VAL A 171 -4.66 2.71 -3.26
N LEU A 172 -4.42 2.01 -2.15
CA LEU A 172 -4.12 0.58 -2.13
C LEU A 172 -5.25 -0.11 -1.39
N ALA A 173 -5.85 -1.15 -1.97
CA ALA A 173 -6.89 -1.93 -1.30
C ALA A 173 -6.85 -3.40 -1.71
N CYS A 174 -7.43 -4.26 -0.87
CA CYS A 174 -7.69 -5.66 -1.20
C CYS A 174 -8.91 -5.82 -2.12
N ASP A 175 -9.08 -7.03 -2.66
CA ASP A 175 -10.18 -7.45 -3.51
C ASP A 175 -11.56 -7.30 -2.85
N GLY A 176 -11.66 -7.40 -1.52
CA GLY A 176 -12.90 -7.07 -0.79
C GLY A 176 -13.47 -5.67 -1.08
N ILE A 177 -12.67 -4.73 -1.59
CA ILE A 177 -13.13 -3.44 -2.13
C ILE A 177 -13.29 -3.48 -3.65
N TRP A 178 -12.32 -4.04 -4.36
CA TRP A 178 -12.28 -4.02 -5.84
C TRP A 178 -13.30 -4.93 -6.53
N ASP A 179 -13.81 -5.94 -5.81
CA ASP A 179 -14.91 -6.77 -6.25
C ASP A 179 -16.25 -6.01 -6.20
N CYS A 180 -16.36 -4.99 -5.34
CA CYS A 180 -17.56 -4.16 -5.19
C CYS A 180 -17.54 -2.89 -6.06
N MET A 181 -16.35 -2.37 -6.36
CA MET A 181 -16.19 -1.09 -7.06
C MET A 181 -15.08 -1.18 -8.11
N SER A 182 -15.38 -0.71 -9.33
CA SER A 182 -14.33 -0.44 -10.32
C SER A 182 -13.41 0.69 -9.86
N SER A 183 -12.21 0.76 -10.44
CA SER A 183 -11.22 1.79 -10.10
C SER A 183 -11.77 3.22 -10.23
N GLN A 184 -12.54 3.51 -11.29
CA GLN A 184 -13.12 4.84 -11.50
C GLN A 184 -14.24 5.12 -10.49
N GLN A 185 -15.13 4.15 -10.23
CA GLN A 185 -16.20 4.32 -9.23
C GLN A 185 -15.62 4.64 -7.85
N LEU A 186 -14.52 3.99 -7.45
CA LEU A 186 -13.88 4.28 -6.18
C LEU A 186 -13.24 5.67 -6.15
N VAL A 187 -12.53 6.07 -7.23
CA VAL A 187 -11.94 7.41 -7.35
C VAL A 187 -13.01 8.50 -7.27
N ASP A 188 -14.11 8.36 -8.02
CA ASP A 188 -15.22 9.32 -8.02
C ASP A 188 -15.84 9.45 -6.62
N PHE A 189 -16.06 8.31 -5.95
CA PHE A 189 -16.62 8.29 -4.60
C PHE A 189 -15.68 8.93 -3.57
N ILE A 190 -14.37 8.68 -3.66
CA ILE A 190 -13.38 9.33 -2.78
C ILE A 190 -13.39 10.85 -2.99
N HIS A 191 -13.45 11.34 -4.24
CA HIS A 191 -13.57 12.77 -4.51
C HIS A 191 -14.83 13.38 -3.89
N GLU A 192 -15.96 12.67 -3.93
CA GLU A 192 -17.18 13.10 -3.24
C GLU A 192 -16.96 13.21 -1.72
N GLN A 193 -16.42 12.15 -1.10
CA GLN A 193 -16.24 12.08 0.35
C GLN A 193 -15.16 13.05 0.87
N LEU A 194 -14.17 13.42 0.06
CA LEU A 194 -13.18 14.43 0.43
C LEU A 194 -13.79 15.84 0.61
N ASN A 195 -14.99 16.10 0.10
CA ASN A 195 -15.70 17.36 0.33
C ASN A 195 -16.53 17.38 1.62
N THR A 196 -16.82 16.21 2.19
CA THR A 196 -17.71 16.05 3.35
C THR A 196 -16.96 15.63 4.61
N GLU A 197 -15.94 14.80 4.46
CA GLU A 197 -15.17 14.25 5.58
C GLU A 197 -13.91 15.07 5.87
N ASN A 198 -13.68 15.38 7.14
CA ASN A 198 -12.52 16.19 7.57
C ASN A 198 -11.23 15.37 7.73
N LYS A 199 -11.32 14.04 7.70
CA LYS A 199 -10.20 13.12 7.93
C LYS A 199 -10.22 12.02 6.88
N LEU A 200 -9.03 11.62 6.40
CA LEU A 200 -8.89 10.51 5.45
C LEU A 200 -9.42 9.19 6.02
N SER A 201 -9.35 8.99 7.34
CA SER A 201 -9.94 7.80 7.98
C SER A 201 -11.46 7.75 7.79
N GLY A 202 -12.16 8.88 7.87
CA GLY A 202 -13.60 8.96 7.61
C GLY A 202 -13.93 8.62 6.16
N VAL A 203 -13.11 9.08 5.20
CA VAL A 203 -13.25 8.70 3.79
C VAL A 203 -13.10 7.18 3.61
N CYS A 204 -12.10 6.56 4.24
CA CYS A 204 -11.94 5.10 4.23
C CYS A 204 -13.16 4.39 4.84
N GLU A 205 -13.67 4.84 5.98
CA GLU A 205 -14.87 4.27 6.61
C GLU A 205 -16.08 4.31 5.66
N ARG A 206 -16.30 5.43 4.96
CA ARG A 206 -17.38 5.54 3.95
C ARG A 206 -17.21 4.57 2.79
N VAL A 207 -15.99 4.34 2.33
CA VAL A 207 -15.71 3.36 1.27
C VAL A 207 -16.03 1.95 1.74
N LEU A 208 -15.60 1.59 2.95
CA LEU A 208 -15.84 0.28 3.55
C LEU A 208 -17.34 0.04 3.75
N ASP A 209 -18.07 1.02 4.31
CA ASP A 209 -19.53 0.96 4.47
C ASP A 209 -20.26 0.81 3.13
N ARG A 210 -19.74 1.46 2.07
CA ARG A 210 -20.32 1.39 0.72
C ARG A 210 -20.16 0.02 0.08
N CYS A 211 -19.08 -0.69 0.41
CA CYS A 211 -18.76 -2.02 -0.09
C CYS A 211 -19.39 -3.14 0.76
N LEU A 212 -19.76 -2.85 2.01
CA LEU A 212 -20.33 -3.83 2.93
C LEU A 212 -21.66 -4.37 2.42
N ALA A 213 -21.77 -5.70 2.35
CA ALA A 213 -23.00 -6.34 1.92
C ALA A 213 -24.14 -6.13 2.93
N PRO A 214 -25.38 -5.89 2.48
CA PRO A 214 -26.54 -5.86 3.38
C PRO A 214 -26.89 -7.27 3.88
N SER A 215 -26.45 -8.32 3.19
CA SER A 215 -26.62 -9.72 3.58
C SER A 215 -25.57 -10.61 2.90
N THR A 216 -25.33 -11.79 3.45
CA THR A 216 -24.35 -12.76 2.91
C THR A 216 -24.84 -13.55 1.70
N ALA A 217 -26.07 -13.33 1.23
CA ALA A 217 -26.67 -14.11 0.15
C ALA A 217 -26.02 -13.88 -1.23
N GLY A 218 -25.41 -12.71 -1.44
CA GLY A 218 -24.82 -12.30 -2.72
C GLY A 218 -23.31 -12.55 -2.88
N GLY A 219 -22.60 -12.86 -1.79
CA GLY A 219 -21.14 -13.07 -1.78
C GLY A 219 -20.30 -11.79 -1.92
N GLU A 220 -20.69 -10.84 -2.77
CA GLU A 220 -20.07 -9.51 -2.89
C GLU A 220 -20.20 -8.74 -1.58
N GLY A 221 -19.14 -8.05 -1.15
CA GLY A 221 -19.13 -7.27 0.10
C GLY A 221 -19.09 -8.08 1.40
N CYS A 222 -18.80 -9.38 1.30
CA CYS A 222 -18.72 -10.30 2.45
C CYS A 222 -17.28 -10.63 2.87
N ASP A 223 -16.27 -10.09 2.17
CA ASP A 223 -14.86 -10.37 2.44
C ASP A 223 -14.25 -9.39 3.46
N ASN A 224 -13.03 -9.68 3.90
CA ASN A 224 -12.21 -8.73 4.63
C ASN A 224 -11.91 -7.53 3.73
N MET A 225 -12.01 -6.33 4.32
CA MET A 225 -11.77 -5.07 3.63
C MET A 225 -10.62 -4.33 4.29
N THR A 226 -9.60 -4.01 3.51
CA THR A 226 -8.45 -3.19 3.92
C THR A 226 -8.16 -2.19 2.82
N MET A 227 -8.00 -0.92 3.20
CA MET A 227 -7.69 0.18 2.29
C MET A 227 -6.70 1.14 2.94
N ILE A 228 -5.78 1.66 2.14
CA ILE A 228 -4.87 2.75 2.47
C ILE A 228 -5.12 3.88 1.47
N LEU A 229 -5.44 5.07 1.98
CA LEU A 229 -5.60 6.29 1.20
C LEU A 229 -4.45 7.26 1.51
N VAL A 230 -3.73 7.69 0.48
CA VAL A 230 -2.65 8.66 0.57
C VAL A 230 -3.01 9.87 -0.28
N GLN A 231 -3.33 11.00 0.35
CA GLN A 231 -3.60 12.26 -0.36
C GLN A 231 -2.30 13.03 -0.60
N PHE A 232 -2.06 13.46 -1.84
CA PHE A 232 -0.89 14.27 -2.17
C PHE A 232 -1.12 15.73 -1.77
N LYS A 233 -0.07 16.39 -1.26
CA LYS A 233 -0.12 17.82 -0.97
C LYS A 233 0.14 18.58 -2.26
N LYS A 234 -0.79 19.45 -2.66
CA LYS A 234 -0.52 20.38 -3.75
C LYS A 234 0.60 21.36 -3.33
N PRO A 235 1.51 21.73 -4.24
CA PRO A 235 2.44 22.81 -3.98
C PRO A 235 1.65 24.05 -3.54
N ILE A 236 2.07 24.69 -2.45
CA ILE A 236 1.48 25.96 -2.04
C ILE A 236 1.77 26.94 -3.17
N LYS A 237 0.72 27.35 -3.90
CA LYS A 237 0.83 28.51 -4.79
C LYS A 237 1.04 29.72 -3.88
N VAL A 238 2.27 30.21 -3.81
CA VAL A 238 2.54 31.52 -3.24
C VAL A 238 1.94 32.51 -4.23
N ASP A 239 0.85 33.16 -3.83
CA ASP A 239 0.22 34.20 -4.65
C ASP A 239 1.17 35.41 -4.64
N GLU A 240 1.99 35.57 -5.69
CA GLU A 240 2.88 36.71 -5.90
C GLU A 240 2.09 37.99 -6.31
N SER A 241 0.91 38.21 -5.74
CA SER A 241 0.03 39.33 -6.11
C SER A 241 -0.30 40.28 -4.96
N ALA A 242 0.48 40.29 -3.87
CA ALA A 242 0.18 41.13 -2.70
C ALA A 242 1.22 42.22 -2.34
N ASP A 243 2.34 42.37 -3.07
CA ASP A 243 3.42 43.30 -2.67
C ASP A 243 3.84 44.32 -3.76
N GLU A 244 2.90 44.79 -4.58
CA GLU A 244 3.11 46.01 -5.40
C GLU A 244 1.95 46.99 -5.25
N GLN A 245 1.78 47.57 -4.06
CA GLN A 245 1.02 48.83 -3.90
C GLN A 245 1.30 49.49 -2.54
N SER A 246 2.56 49.89 -2.29
CA SER A 246 2.85 50.89 -1.25
C SER A 246 4.11 51.71 -1.53
N SER A 247 4.16 52.41 -2.67
CA SER A 247 4.99 53.62 -2.75
C SER A 247 4.45 54.58 -3.81
N GLN A 248 3.76 55.63 -3.36
CA GLN A 248 3.85 57.01 -3.86
C GLN A 248 2.71 57.85 -3.26
N SER A 249 3.03 58.64 -2.23
CA SER A 249 2.40 59.93 -2.00
C SER A 249 3.41 60.86 -1.29
N GLU A 250 3.82 61.90 -2.00
CA GLU A 250 4.64 63.01 -1.50
C GLU A 250 3.88 63.85 -0.44
N PRO A 251 4.57 64.56 0.46
CA PRO A 251 4.00 65.72 1.13
C PRO A 251 4.62 67.04 0.65
N ALA A 252 3.75 68.04 0.54
CA ALA A 252 3.99 69.40 0.09
C ALA A 252 4.80 70.25 1.10
N ASP A 253 5.66 71.12 0.55
CA ASP A 253 6.40 72.14 1.29
C ASP A 253 5.48 73.24 1.85
N ILE A 254 5.63 73.54 3.15
CA ILE A 254 5.03 74.70 3.82
C ILE A 254 6.14 75.71 4.09
N GLU A 255 6.07 76.86 3.44
CA GLU A 255 7.03 77.97 3.54
C GLU A 255 6.72 78.85 4.76
N TYR A 256 7.73 79.06 5.64
CA TYR A 256 7.63 79.88 6.85
C TYR A 256 8.31 81.24 6.63
N LYS A 257 7.58 82.34 6.81
CA LYS A 257 8.13 83.72 6.81
C LYS A 257 8.49 84.15 8.25
N PRO A 258 9.64 84.82 8.48
CA PRO A 258 9.95 85.45 9.76
C PRO A 258 9.50 86.92 9.81
N GLU A 259 8.88 87.32 10.92
CA GLU A 259 8.68 88.72 11.32
C GLU A 259 9.91 89.23 12.09
N GLU A 260 10.48 90.35 11.65
CA GLU A 260 11.46 91.14 12.40
C GLU A 260 10.74 92.23 13.24
N SER A 261 11.12 92.33 14.51
CA SER A 261 10.68 93.33 15.48
C SER A 261 11.40 94.69 15.32
N PRO A 262 10.81 95.82 15.75
CA PRO A 262 11.28 97.17 15.41
C PRO A 262 12.27 97.75 16.42
N LEU A 263 13.22 98.58 15.97
CA LEU A 263 13.94 99.59 16.78
C LEU A 263 14.56 100.70 15.90
N LYS A 264 13.81 101.79 15.68
CA LYS A 264 14.16 103.21 15.92
C LYS A 264 13.18 104.16 15.23
#